data_AF-A0AAW5UKT9-F1
#
_entry.id   AF-A0AAW5UKT9-F1
#
_cell.length_a   1.000
_cell.length_b   1.000
_cell.length_c   1.000
_cell.angle_alpha   90.00
_cell.angle_beta   90.00
_cell.angle_gamma   90.00
#
_symmetry.space_group_name_H-M   'P 1'
#
loop_
_entity.id
_entity.type
_entity.pdbx_description
1 polymer ?
#
loop_
_entity_poly.entity_id
_entity_poly.type
_entity_poly.pdbx_seq_one_letter_code
_entity_poly.pdbx_strand_id
1 'polypeptide(L)'
;MKRLLFVTLSALLCSCLLAQTRMIVMSDIGGSDPDDTQSMVHLLVSLDRVELEGFISQHAWVPYGNGAVTLINQVIDAYEEVYPNLQVHSNKFPTASYLRSVVKVGQAEAAMHGVGEGKDSEGSEVVNQNHR
;
A
#
# COMPACT_ATOMS: atom_id res chain seq x y z
N MET A 1 26.87 -18.21 -29.04
CA MET A 1 25.47 -17.75 -29.10
C MET A 1 24.53 -18.57 -28.21
N LYS A 2 24.43 -19.91 -28.34
CA LYS A 2 23.53 -20.74 -27.50
C LYS A 2 23.78 -20.70 -25.98
N ARG A 3 25.05 -20.65 -25.54
CA ARG A 3 25.41 -20.49 -24.11
C ARG A 3 25.06 -19.11 -23.55
N LEU A 4 25.19 -18.06 -24.36
CA LEU A 4 24.83 -16.70 -23.96
C LEU A 4 23.31 -16.55 -23.83
N LEU A 5 22.55 -17.17 -24.74
CA LEU A 5 21.09 -17.24 -24.71
C LEU A 5 20.56 -17.99 -23.47
N PHE A 6 21.26 -19.05 -23.03
CA PHE A 6 20.90 -19.83 -21.83
C PHE A 6 21.12 -19.06 -20.53
N VAL A 7 22.22 -18.30 -20.43
CA VAL A 7 22.53 -17.48 -19.25
C VAL A 7 21.52 -16.33 -19.11
N THR A 8 21.15 -15.69 -20.22
CA THR A 8 20.12 -14.64 -20.21
C THR A 8 18.74 -15.19 -19.83
N LEU A 9 18.36 -16.37 -20.36
CA LEU A 9 17.06 -16.98 -20.04
C LEU A 9 16.97 -17.44 -18.57
N SER A 10 18.08 -17.94 -18.00
CA SER A 10 18.16 -18.31 -16.59
C SER A 10 18.09 -17.11 -15.63
N ALA A 11 18.66 -15.97 -16.00
CA ALA A 11 18.61 -14.75 -15.19
C ALA A 11 17.20 -14.13 -15.16
N LEU A 12 16.47 -14.19 -16.28
CA LEU A 12 15.07 -13.73 -16.39
C LEU A 12 14.10 -14.60 -15.58
N LEU A 13 14.28 -15.93 -15.56
CA LEU A 13 13.45 -16.80 -14.71
C LEU A 13 13.65 -16.54 -13.21
N CYS A 14 14.88 -16.26 -12.79
CA CYS A 14 15.21 -16.02 -11.39
C CYS A 14 14.60 -14.71 -10.86
N SER A 15 14.54 -13.66 -11.68
CA SER A 15 13.95 -12.37 -11.29
C SER A 15 12.43 -12.46 -11.11
N CYS A 16 11.74 -13.26 -11.92
CA CYS A 16 10.30 -13.50 -11.77
C CYS A 16 9.95 -14.30 -10.50
N LEU A 17 10.84 -15.18 -10.03
CA LEU A 17 10.69 -15.94 -8.78
C LEU A 17 10.98 -15.12 -7.52
N LEU A 18 11.67 -13.99 -7.66
CA LEU A 18 12.05 -13.11 -6.54
C LEU A 18 11.17 -11.86 -6.40
N ALA A 19 10.21 -11.67 -7.31
CA ALA A 19 9.26 -10.55 -7.27
C ALA A 19 8.34 -10.67 -6.05
N GLN A 20 8.15 -9.56 -5.33
CA GLN A 20 7.22 -9.51 -4.22
C GLN A 20 5.78 -9.47 -4.75
N THR A 21 4.85 -10.01 -3.97
CA THR A 21 3.43 -9.85 -4.28
C THR A 21 3.05 -8.38 -4.16
N ARG A 22 2.47 -7.83 -5.24
CA ARG A 22 1.93 -6.46 -5.29
C ARG A 22 0.64 -6.40 -4.47
N MET A 23 0.49 -5.35 -3.67
CA MET A 23 -0.63 -5.18 -2.74
C MET A 23 -1.16 -3.75 -2.78
N ILE A 24 -2.49 -3.64 -2.86
CA ILE A 24 -3.22 -2.41 -2.56
C ILE A 24 -4.08 -2.68 -1.33
N VAL A 25 -4.02 -1.79 -0.35
CA VAL A 25 -4.81 -1.86 0.88
C VAL A 25 -5.92 -0.83 0.83
N MET A 26 -7.10 -1.25 1.26
CA MET A 26 -8.33 -0.47 1.32
C MET A 26 -8.87 -0.59 2.74
N SER A 27 -8.98 0.53 3.45
CA SER A 27 -9.28 0.52 4.90
C SER A 27 -10.13 1.73 5.30
N ASP A 28 -10.99 1.55 6.29
CA ASP A 28 -11.74 2.59 6.99
C ASP A 28 -11.05 3.10 8.26
N ILE A 29 -9.71 3.02 8.28
CA ILE A 29 -8.85 3.56 9.33
C ILE A 29 -9.27 4.96 9.80
N GLY A 30 -9.29 5.14 11.13
CA GLY A 30 -9.86 6.33 11.75
C GLY A 30 -11.39 6.26 11.91
N GLY A 31 -11.98 5.10 11.62
CA GLY A 31 -13.37 4.75 11.89
C GLY A 31 -13.64 4.45 13.36
N SER A 32 -14.46 3.44 13.63
CA SER A 32 -15.01 3.19 14.97
C SER A 32 -14.09 2.48 15.95
N ASP A 33 -13.02 1.85 15.47
CA ASP A 33 -12.21 0.94 16.28
C ASP A 33 -10.71 1.02 15.91
N PRO A 34 -9.82 0.42 16.72
CA PRO A 34 -8.37 0.61 16.56
C PRO A 34 -7.71 -0.39 15.61
N ASP A 35 -8.42 -1.40 15.09
CA ASP A 35 -7.80 -2.56 14.47
C ASP A 35 -7.11 -2.24 13.12
N ASP A 36 -7.63 -1.30 12.34
CA ASP A 36 -7.01 -0.83 11.10
C ASP A 36 -5.65 -0.17 11.35
N THR A 37 -5.53 0.57 12.46
CA THR A 37 -4.25 1.20 12.85
C THR A 37 -3.25 0.11 13.26
N GLN A 38 -3.69 -0.90 13.99
CA GLN A 38 -2.85 -2.03 14.42
C GLN A 38 -2.40 -2.87 13.22
N SER A 39 -3.33 -3.14 12.31
CA SER A 39 -3.10 -3.81 11.03
C SER A 39 -2.12 -3.03 10.16
N MET A 40 -2.25 -1.71 10.09
CA MET A 40 -1.31 -0.84 9.36
C MET A 40 0.11 -0.93 9.96
N VAL A 41 0.26 -0.83 11.28
CA VAL A 41 1.56 -1.01 11.95
C VAL A 41 2.17 -2.36 11.59
N HIS A 42 1.39 -3.44 11.65
CA HIS A 42 1.86 -4.78 11.31
C HIS A 42 2.27 -4.91 9.84
N LEU A 43 1.49 -4.31 8.93
CA LEU A 43 1.79 -4.24 7.51
C LEU A 43 3.14 -3.55 7.29
N LEU A 44 3.35 -2.35 7.86
CA LEU A 44 4.56 -1.56 7.64
C LEU A 44 5.84 -2.32 8.02
N VAL A 45 5.84 -3.05 9.14
CA VAL A 45 6.98 -3.88 9.56
C VAL A 45 7.09 -5.21 8.79
N SER A 46 6.20 -5.44 7.82
CA SER A 46 6.19 -6.63 6.94
C SER A 46 6.36 -6.27 5.45
N LEU A 47 6.60 -5.00 5.12
CA LEU A 47 6.74 -4.53 3.73
C LEU A 47 8.03 -5.00 3.03
N ASP A 48 8.89 -5.74 3.72
CA ASP A 48 9.98 -6.49 3.07
C ASP A 48 9.48 -7.75 2.32
N ARG A 49 8.20 -8.10 2.46
CA ARG A 49 7.59 -9.28 1.81
C ARG A 49 6.62 -8.98 0.68
N VAL A 50 6.07 -7.77 0.65
CA VAL A 50 5.07 -7.33 -0.32
C VAL A 50 5.41 -5.95 -0.83
N GLU A 51 5.03 -5.66 -2.07
CA GLU A 51 5.17 -4.34 -2.66
C GLU A 51 3.84 -3.59 -2.49
N LEU A 52 3.82 -2.60 -1.59
CA LEU A 52 2.64 -1.77 -1.35
C LEU A 52 2.55 -0.70 -2.43
N GLU A 53 1.49 -0.72 -3.23
CA GLU A 53 1.27 0.19 -4.36
C GLU A 53 0.19 1.23 -4.09
N GLY A 54 -0.59 1.01 -3.03
CA GLY A 54 -1.64 1.93 -2.61
C GLY A 54 -2.09 1.62 -1.19
N PHE A 55 -2.22 2.66 -0.38
CA PHE A 55 -2.94 2.61 0.90
C PHE A 55 -4.10 3.60 0.83
N ILE A 56 -5.31 3.07 0.63
CA ILE A 56 -6.51 3.84 0.32
C ILE A 56 -7.37 3.94 1.58
N SER A 57 -7.55 5.16 2.10
CA SER A 57 -8.51 5.42 3.18
C SER A 57 -9.90 5.70 2.61
N GLN A 58 -10.94 5.04 3.08
CA GLN A 58 -12.33 5.26 2.61
C GLN A 58 -13.36 4.97 3.71
N HIS A 59 -14.63 5.25 3.44
CA HIS A 59 -15.72 4.85 4.34
C HIS A 59 -16.17 3.41 4.08
N ALA A 60 -16.53 2.69 5.15
CA ALA A 60 -17.16 1.38 5.05
C ALA A 60 -18.69 1.49 4.89
N TRP A 61 -19.48 1.05 5.88
CA TRP A 61 -20.95 1.07 5.83
C TRP A 61 -21.59 2.37 6.35
N VAL A 62 -20.83 3.21 7.06
CA VAL A 62 -21.24 4.54 7.51
C VAL A 62 -20.15 5.57 7.21
N PRO A 63 -20.51 6.86 7.05
CA PRO A 63 -19.52 7.92 6.99
C PRO A 63 -18.76 8.01 8.31
N TYR A 64 -17.43 8.02 8.21
CA TYR A 64 -16.53 8.25 9.34
C TYR A 64 -15.96 9.68 9.26
N GLY A 65 -15.46 10.18 10.38
CA GLY A 65 -15.00 11.56 10.48
C GLY A 65 -13.77 11.88 9.63
N ASN A 66 -13.39 13.16 9.64
CA ASN A 66 -12.15 13.61 9.02
C ASN A 66 -10.96 13.24 9.93
N GLY A 67 -9.94 12.58 9.38
CA GLY A 67 -8.72 12.28 10.15
C GLY A 67 -7.91 11.07 9.69
N ALA A 68 -8.47 10.21 8.84
CA ALA A 68 -7.79 9.00 8.35
C ALA A 68 -6.39 9.28 7.79
N VAL A 69 -6.26 10.27 6.90
CA VAL A 69 -4.97 10.66 6.30
C VAL A 69 -3.98 11.15 7.37
N THR A 70 -4.44 11.93 8.35
CA THR A 70 -3.58 12.37 9.46
C THR A 70 -3.08 11.19 10.27
N LEU A 71 -3.97 10.24 10.60
CA LEU A 71 -3.62 9.05 11.37
C LEU A 71 -2.66 8.14 10.61
N ILE A 72 -2.89 7.93 9.31
CA ILE A 72 -1.96 7.21 8.42
C ILE A 72 -0.58 7.87 8.45
N ASN A 73 -0.50 9.19 8.30
CA ASN A 73 0.78 9.89 8.35
C ASN A 73 1.47 9.76 9.71
N GLN A 74 0.74 9.80 10.82
CA GLN A 74 1.32 9.56 12.16
C GLN A 74 1.92 8.15 12.29
N VAL A 75 1.27 7.13 11.72
CA VAL A 75 1.83 5.77 11.70
C VAL A 75 3.07 5.70 10.81
N ILE A 76 3.09 6.41 9.67
CA ILE A 76 4.27 6.50 8.80
C ILE A 76 5.41 7.26 9.49
N ASP A 77 5.12 8.31 10.24
CA ASP A 77 6.13 9.04 11.02
C ASP A 77 6.80 8.11 12.03
N ALA A 78 6.01 7.31 12.77
CA ALA A 78 6.55 6.30 13.69
C ALA A 78 7.37 5.21 12.97
N TYR A 79 6.94 4.79 11.77
CA TYR A 79 7.72 3.88 10.93
C TYR A 79 9.06 4.48 10.51
N GLU A 80 9.10 5.76 10.16
CA GLU A 80 10.31 6.47 9.74
C GLU A 80 11.36 6.49 10.84
N GLU A 81 10.94 6.64 12.11
CA GLU A 81 11.85 6.59 13.27
C GLU A 81 12.56 5.24 13.41
N VAL A 82 11.88 4.12 13.09
CA VAL A 82 12.43 2.77 13.20
C VAL A 82 13.02 2.24 11.89
N TYR A 83 12.86 2.97 10.77
CA TYR A 83 13.30 2.57 9.44
C TYR A 83 14.78 2.15 9.38
N PRO A 84 15.75 2.88 10.00
CA PRO A 84 17.15 2.45 9.97
C PRO A 84 17.38 1.06 10.58
N ASN A 85 16.62 0.69 11.62
CA ASN A 85 16.71 -0.63 12.24
C ASN A 85 16.11 -1.71 11.33
N LEU A 86 14.98 -1.43 10.69
CA LEU A 86 14.35 -2.35 9.74
C LEU A 86 15.27 -2.65 8.55
N GLN A 87 16.00 -1.64 8.05
CA GLN A 87 16.95 -1.81 6.95
C GLN A 87 18.12 -2.76 7.27
N VAL A 88 18.45 -2.97 8.55
CA VAL A 88 19.44 -3.99 8.96
C VAL A 88 18.94 -5.41 8.64
N HIS A 89 17.63 -5.63 8.68
CA HIS A 89 17.01 -6.93 8.43
C HIS A 89 16.69 -7.17 6.96
N SER A 90 16.34 -6.13 6.20
CA SER A 90 16.07 -6.24 4.77
C SER A 90 16.22 -4.89 4.06
N ASN A 91 16.86 -4.88 2.90
CA ASN A 91 16.95 -3.69 2.05
C ASN A 91 15.68 -3.42 1.22
N LYS A 92 14.65 -4.28 1.35
CA LYS A 92 13.39 -4.17 0.61
C LYS A 92 12.36 -3.27 1.29
N PHE A 93 12.61 -2.84 2.53
CA PHE A 93 11.71 -1.93 3.23
C PHE A 93 11.62 -0.57 2.50
N PRO A 94 10.40 -0.09 2.18
CA PRO A 94 10.22 1.17 1.45
C PRO A 94 10.52 2.38 2.32
N THR A 95 10.93 3.48 1.69
CA THR A 95 11.13 4.74 2.43
C THR A 95 9.80 5.32 2.90
N ALA A 96 9.81 6.08 3.99
CA ALA A 96 8.62 6.80 4.45
C ALA A 96 8.09 7.79 3.40
N SER A 97 8.97 8.43 2.61
CA SER A 97 8.57 9.27 1.47
C SER A 97 7.79 8.49 0.41
N TYR A 98 8.21 7.27 0.10
CA TYR A 98 7.47 6.40 -0.82
C TYR A 98 6.11 6.03 -0.24
N LEU A 99 6.06 5.62 1.04
CA LEU A 99 4.80 5.29 1.72
C LEU A 99 3.79 6.44 1.63
N ARG A 100 4.22 7.67 1.93
CA ARG A 100 3.36 8.87 1.81
C ARG A 100 2.88 9.09 0.38
N SER A 101 3.70 8.77 -0.63
CA SER A 101 3.33 8.96 -2.04
C SER A 101 2.23 7.99 -2.53
N VAL A 102 2.12 6.82 -1.90
CA VAL A 102 1.11 5.80 -2.22
C VAL A 102 -0.12 5.84 -1.30
N VAL A 103 -0.18 6.77 -0.35
CA VAL A 103 -1.41 7.06 0.39
C VAL A 103 -2.38 7.79 -0.53
N LYS A 104 -3.63 7.32 -0.57
CA LYS A 104 -4.69 7.84 -1.43
C LYS A 104 -5.99 7.98 -0.69
N VAL A 105 -6.80 8.95 -1.09
CA VAL A 105 -8.18 9.09 -0.59
C VAL A 105 -9.12 8.32 -1.51
N GLY A 106 -9.88 7.40 -0.93
CA GLY A 106 -10.93 6.63 -1.61
C GLY A 106 -12.26 7.39 -1.63
N GLN A 107 -13.36 6.63 -1.53
CA GLN A 107 -14.70 7.19 -1.68
C GLN A 107 -15.14 8.06 -0.49
N ALA A 108 -15.73 9.21 -0.81
CA ALA A 108 -16.27 10.18 0.15
C ALA A 108 -17.67 9.80 0.68
N GLU A 109 -18.35 8.86 0.03
CA GLU A 109 -19.65 8.35 0.47
C GLU A 109 -19.53 6.85 0.79
N ALA A 110 -20.26 6.42 1.82
CA ALA A 110 -20.29 5.02 2.24
C ALA A 110 -21.04 4.12 1.24
N ALA A 111 -20.62 2.86 1.17
CA ALA A 111 -21.26 1.81 0.37
C ALA A 111 -21.49 2.22 -1.11
N MET A 112 -22.58 1.73 -1.71
CA MET A 112 -22.92 1.98 -3.11
C MET A 112 -23.31 3.43 -3.41
N HIS A 113 -23.49 4.27 -2.40
CA HIS A 113 -23.65 5.69 -2.65
C HIS A 113 -22.37 6.26 -3.28
N GLY A 114 -21.18 5.84 -2.84
CA GLY A 114 -19.90 6.26 -3.43
C GLY A 114 -19.58 5.68 -4.81
N VAL A 115 -20.52 4.99 -5.47
CA VAL A 115 -20.25 4.29 -6.74
C VAL A 115 -21.18 4.80 -7.83
N GLY A 116 -20.62 5.10 -9.01
CA GLY A 116 -21.39 5.52 -10.19
C GLY A 116 -20.62 6.48 -11.09
N GLU A 117 -21.29 6.95 -12.15
CA GLU A 117 -20.74 7.94 -13.07
C GLU A 117 -20.36 9.22 -12.32
N GLY A 118 -19.12 9.69 -12.54
CA GLY A 118 -18.59 10.89 -11.88
C GLY A 118 -18.16 10.69 -10.43
N LYS A 119 -18.05 9.46 -9.94
CA LYS A 119 -17.62 9.12 -8.57
C LYS A 119 -16.24 8.45 -8.50
N ASP A 120 -15.39 8.67 -9.50
CA ASP A 120 -14.00 8.22 -9.40
C ASP A 120 -13.28 9.00 -8.29
N SER A 121 -12.48 8.28 -7.50
CA SER A 121 -11.63 8.80 -6.44
C SER A 121 -10.17 8.56 -6.76
N GLU A 122 -9.26 9.23 -6.04
CA GLU A 122 -7.82 8.97 -6.18
C GLU A 122 -7.51 7.49 -5.93
N GLY A 123 -8.19 6.88 -4.95
CA GLY A 123 -8.09 5.45 -4.66
C GLY A 123 -8.55 4.55 -5.80
N SER A 124 -9.69 4.84 -6.45
CA SER A 124 -10.16 4.01 -7.58
C SER A 124 -9.25 4.12 -8.79
N GLU A 125 -8.68 5.29 -9.05
CA GLU A 125 -7.68 5.48 -10.11
C GLU A 125 -6.41 4.66 -9.88
N VAL A 126 -5.92 4.59 -8.64
CA VAL A 126 -4.75 3.77 -8.31
C VAL A 126 -5.03 2.28 -8.54
N VAL A 127 -6.23 1.80 -8.22
CA VAL A 127 -6.62 0.42 -8.55
C VAL A 127 -6.61 0.19 -10.06
N ASN A 128 -7.20 1.11 -10.85
CA ASN A 128 -7.29 0.98 -12.30
C ASN A 128 -5.93 1.02 -13.01
N GLN A 129 -4.99 1.84 -12.52
CA GLN A 129 -3.65 1.99 -13.09
C GLN A 129 -2.78 0.75 -12.85
N ASN A 130 -2.92 0.12 -11.67
CA ASN A 130 -2.07 -0.99 -11.25
C ASN A 130 -2.62 -2.38 -11.63
N HIS A 131 -3.88 -2.48 -12.07
CA HIS A 131 -4.49 -3.75 -12.47
C HIS A 131 -4.17 -4.17 -13.93
N ARG A 132 -3.42 -3.35 -14.68
CA ARG A 132 -2.97 -3.64 -16.05
C ARG A 132 -1.60 -4.29 -16.08
#